data_AF-A0A0J7JZQ2-F1
#
_entry.id   AF-A0A0J7JZQ2-F1
#
_cell.length_a   1.000
_cell.length_b   1.000
_cell.length_c   1.000
_cell.angle_alpha   90.00
_cell.angle_beta   90.00
_cell.angle_gamma   90.00
#
_symmetry.space_group_name_H-M   'P 1'
#
loop_
_entity.id
_entity.type
_entity.pdbx_description
1 polymer ?
#
loop_
_entity_poly.entity_id
_entity_poly.type
_entity_poly.pdbx_seq_one_letter_code
_entity_poly.pdbx_strand_id
1 'polypeptide(L)'
;MNRYTNAEMTDMHFVYGLANGNSLQAKRLYSEQFPNRRIPDRKTFVNIHQRFHDTGAFKSNGGSGRPMTIRTVELEENVLNMVEEDPSTFTRKIAEDLNIKEIPLATRNVIWFMHDGAPAHFSVVACEFLNATYPDHWIGRGGPHPWPARSPDLNPIDFFLWGYLKSLVYNTPVENEEDLRNRIVDG
;
A
#
# COMPACT_ATOMS: atom_id res chain seq x y z
N MET A 1 3.21 10.34 15.79
CA MET A 1 2.99 11.68 16.38
C MET A 1 4.34 12.39 16.45
N ASN A 2 4.55 13.48 15.71
CA ASN A 2 5.84 14.18 15.68
C ASN A 2 6.09 14.84 17.04
N ARG A 3 7.18 14.45 17.73
CA ARG A 3 7.51 14.97 19.06
C ARG A 3 7.88 16.46 19.02
N TYR A 4 8.32 17.00 17.89
CA TYR A 4 8.84 18.36 17.69
C TYR A 4 7.81 19.36 17.15
N THR A 5 7.86 20.60 17.63
CA THR A 5 7.08 21.72 17.11
C THR A 5 7.60 22.15 15.73
N ASN A 6 6.77 22.84 14.93
CA ASN A 6 7.19 23.32 13.60
C ASN A 6 8.39 24.28 13.68
N ALA A 7 8.44 25.13 14.72
CA ALA A 7 9.56 26.03 14.97
C ALA A 7 10.86 25.25 15.22
N GLU A 8 10.82 24.28 16.16
CA GLU A 8 11.98 23.42 16.43
C GLU A 8 12.43 22.65 15.17
N MET A 9 11.50 22.15 14.35
CA MET A 9 11.85 21.44 13.11
C MET A 9 12.48 22.37 12.06
N THR A 10 12.04 23.63 11.98
CA THR A 10 12.63 24.63 11.09
C THR A 10 14.06 24.94 11.51
N ASP A 11 14.29 25.15 12.80
CA ASP A 11 15.63 25.41 13.35
C ASP A 11 16.56 24.21 13.11
N MET A 12 16.06 22.98 13.26
CA MET A 12 16.84 21.77 12.93
C MET A 12 17.22 21.69 11.46
N HIS A 13 16.27 21.98 10.54
CA HIS A 13 16.54 21.99 9.11
C HIS A 13 17.62 23.02 8.76
N PHE A 14 17.51 24.22 9.33
CA PHE A 14 18.48 25.30 9.12
C PHE A 14 19.88 24.94 9.64
N VAL A 15 19.98 24.44 10.88
CA VAL A 15 21.26 24.01 11.46
C VAL A 15 21.88 22.85 10.69
N TYR A 16 21.08 21.93 10.17
CA TYR A 16 21.58 20.86 9.31
C TYR A 16 22.16 21.38 7.98
N GLY A 17 21.53 22.41 7.41
CA GLY A 17 22.08 23.15 6.26
C GLY A 17 23.40 23.86 6.59
N LEU A 18 23.49 24.55 7.73
CA LEU A 18 24.73 25.19 8.20
C LEU A 18 25.86 24.19 8.44
N ALA A 19 25.52 22.98 8.86
CA ALA A 19 26.46 21.87 9.01
C ALA A 19 26.82 21.19 7.68
N ASN A 20 26.41 21.74 6.54
CA ASN A 20 26.62 21.19 5.20
C ASN A 20 26.18 19.72 5.08
N GLY A 21 25.03 19.37 5.70
CA GLY A 21 24.50 18.01 5.71
C GLY A 21 25.18 17.05 6.70
N ASN A 22 26.12 17.50 7.53
CA ASN A 22 26.73 16.64 8.55
C ASN A 22 25.85 16.58 9.82
N SER A 23 25.15 15.47 10.00
CA SER A 23 24.24 15.27 11.15
C SER A 23 24.90 15.31 12.52
N LEU A 24 26.18 14.91 12.63
CA LEU A 24 26.91 14.95 13.90
C LEU A 24 27.27 16.40 14.27
N GLN A 25 27.71 17.18 13.28
CA GLN A 25 28.01 18.59 13.46
C GLN A 25 26.74 19.40 13.71
N ALA A 26 25.64 19.09 13.01
CA ALA A 26 24.34 19.70 13.23
C ALA A 26 23.85 19.53 14.66
N LYS A 27 24.03 18.34 15.25
CA LYS A 27 23.68 18.08 16.64
C LYS A 27 24.45 18.97 17.62
N ARG A 28 25.76 19.14 17.41
CA ARG A 28 26.62 20.00 18.24
C ARG A 28 26.17 21.45 18.16
N LEU A 29 26.06 21.98 16.94
CA LEU A 29 25.60 23.35 16.69
C LEU A 29 24.21 23.61 17.28
N TYR A 30 23.29 22.65 17.14
CA TYR A 30 21.95 22.79 17.69
C TYR A 30 21.96 22.83 19.24
N SER A 31 22.80 22.01 19.89
CA SER A 31 22.93 22.06 21.36
C SER A 31 23.58 23.35 21.86
N GLU A 32 24.50 23.92 21.10
CA GLU A 32 25.16 25.20 21.42
C GLU A 32 24.20 26.38 21.24
N GLN A 33 23.42 26.39 20.15
CA GLN A 33 22.49 27.48 19.83
C GLN A 33 21.21 27.44 20.67
N PHE A 34 20.77 26.26 21.12
CA PHE A 34 19.52 26.07 21.86
C PHE A 34 19.71 25.23 23.13
N PRO A 35 20.45 25.74 24.13
CA PRO A 35 20.84 24.96 25.32
C PRO A 35 19.66 24.51 26.19
N ASN A 36 18.53 25.22 26.16
CA ASN A 36 17.32 24.89 26.93
C ASN A 36 16.35 23.97 26.18
N ARG A 37 16.68 23.54 24.96
CA ARG A 37 15.84 22.63 24.17
C ARG A 37 16.36 21.20 24.26
N ARG A 38 15.46 20.26 24.07
CA ARG A 38 15.82 18.85 23.88
C ARG A 38 16.75 18.70 22.68
N ILE A 39 17.76 17.85 22.82
CA ILE A 39 18.75 17.61 21.78
C ILE A 39 18.22 16.48 20.86
N PRO A 40 17.99 16.75 19.57
CA PRO A 40 17.50 15.74 18.64
C PRO A 40 18.56 14.68 18.33
N ASP A 41 18.12 13.49 17.90
CA ASP A 41 19.03 12.48 17.38
C ASP A 41 19.58 12.90 16.01
N ARG A 42 20.78 12.41 15.65
CA ARG A 42 21.40 12.67 14.35
C ARG A 42 20.47 12.36 13.18
N LYS A 43 19.66 11.29 13.25
CA LYS A 43 18.72 10.92 12.19
C LYS A 43 17.55 11.91 12.08
N THR A 44 17.20 12.60 13.18
CA THR A 44 16.10 13.57 13.18
C THR A 44 16.39 14.74 12.25
N PHE A 45 17.61 15.27 12.26
CA PHE A 45 18.03 16.35 11.35
C PHE A 45 17.90 15.95 9.88
N VAL A 46 18.40 14.75 9.53
CA VAL A 46 18.33 14.20 8.17
C VAL A 46 16.87 14.03 7.73
N ASN A 47 16.05 13.38 8.56
CA ASN A 47 14.66 13.08 8.22
C ASN A 47 13.81 14.33 8.05
N ILE A 48 14.03 15.36 8.88
CA ILE A 48 13.35 16.65 8.77
C ILE A 48 13.75 17.36 7.47
N HIS A 49 15.06 17.38 7.18
CA HIS A 49 15.57 18.02 5.97
C HIS A 49 15.05 17.34 4.70
N GLN A 50 15.15 16.01 4.64
CA GLN A 50 14.68 15.22 3.52
C GLN A 50 13.18 15.39 3.32
N ARG A 51 12.39 15.35 4.39
CA ARG A 51 10.94 15.52 4.30
C ARG A 51 10.57 16.92 3.80
N PHE A 52 11.24 17.96 4.29
CA PHE A 52 10.99 19.32 3.81
C PHE A 52 11.37 19.48 2.33
N HIS A 53 12.49 18.88 1.91
CA HIS A 53 12.92 18.88 0.52
C HIS A 53 11.92 18.16 -0.39
N ASP A 54 11.43 17.00 0.02
CA ASP A 54 10.61 16.13 -0.84
C ASP A 54 9.13 16.56 -0.88
N THR A 55 8.57 17.04 0.24
CA THR A 55 7.12 17.34 0.34
C THR A 55 6.79 18.79 0.66
N GLY A 56 7.80 19.64 0.92
CA GLY A 56 7.59 21.03 1.32
C GLY A 56 6.98 21.20 2.72
N ALA A 57 6.80 20.13 3.50
CA ALA A 57 6.13 20.17 4.80
C ALA A 57 6.85 19.31 5.86
N PHE A 58 7.00 19.85 7.08
CA PHE A 58 7.69 19.15 8.17
C PHE A 58 6.87 18.02 8.83
N LYS A 59 5.54 18.17 8.84
CA LYS A 59 4.62 17.15 9.32
C LYS A 59 4.29 16.22 8.15
N SER A 60 4.20 14.91 8.40
CA SER A 60 3.49 14.07 7.46
C SER A 60 2.05 14.55 7.46
N ASN A 61 1.54 14.99 6.31
CA ASN A 61 0.11 14.89 6.07
C ASN A 61 -0.18 13.42 6.29
N GLY A 62 -0.93 13.10 7.35
CA GLY A 62 -1.27 11.72 7.66
C GLY A 62 -1.68 11.08 6.35
N GLY A 63 -1.09 9.93 6.02
CA GLY A 63 -1.53 9.20 4.85
C GLY A 63 -3.00 8.86 5.09
N SER A 64 -3.91 9.72 4.64
CA SER A 64 -5.13 9.21 4.06
C SER A 64 -4.60 8.26 3.01
N GLY A 65 -4.88 6.97 3.17
CA GLY A 65 -4.57 5.99 2.14
C GLY A 65 -5.13 6.45 0.79
N ARG A 66 -4.98 5.58 -0.21
CA ARG A 66 -5.60 5.76 -1.52
C ARG A 66 -6.98 6.42 -1.37
N PRO A 67 -7.27 7.54 -2.06
CA PRO A 67 -8.56 8.19 -1.96
C PRO A 67 -9.66 7.13 -2.09
N MET A 68 -10.45 6.92 -1.04
CA MET A 68 -11.62 6.06 -1.09
C MET A 68 -12.73 6.84 -1.77
N THR A 69 -12.58 7.08 -3.08
CA THR A 69 -13.60 7.74 -3.91
C THR A 69 -14.88 6.90 -4.01
N ILE A 70 -14.85 5.64 -3.55
CA ILE A 70 -15.94 4.67 -3.70
C ILE A 70 -16.90 4.69 -2.50
N ARG A 71 -16.50 5.12 -1.29
CA ARG A 71 -17.42 5.19 -0.14
C ARG A 71 -18.16 6.53 -0.10
N THR A 72 -19.12 6.72 -1.00
CA THR A 72 -20.10 7.80 -0.86
C THR A 72 -21.16 7.39 0.16
N VAL A 73 -21.71 8.36 0.90
CA VAL A 73 -22.83 8.12 1.85
C VAL A 73 -23.98 7.41 1.14
N GLU A 74 -24.26 7.82 -0.10
CA GLU A 74 -25.27 7.21 -0.96
C GLU A 74 -24.99 5.72 -1.27
N LEU A 75 -23.73 5.34 -1.50
CA LEU A 75 -23.40 3.92 -1.73
C LEU A 75 -23.55 3.11 -0.45
N GLU A 76 -23.16 3.66 0.71
CA GLU A 76 -23.33 3.01 2.00
C GLU A 76 -24.82 2.80 2.34
N GLU A 77 -25.66 3.82 2.09
CA GLU A 77 -27.12 3.73 2.25
C GLU A 77 -27.73 2.68 1.29
N ASN A 78 -27.29 2.64 0.03
CA ASN A 78 -27.77 1.65 -0.93
C ASN A 78 -27.38 0.21 -0.54
N VAL A 79 -26.17 0.01 -0.02
CA VAL A 79 -25.73 -1.28 0.52
C VAL A 79 -26.57 -1.69 1.73
N LEU A 80 -26.82 -0.76 2.66
CA LEU A 80 -27.64 -1.03 3.85
C LEU A 80 -29.07 -1.41 3.48
N ASN A 81 -29.70 -0.67 2.56
CA ASN A 81 -31.05 -0.98 2.08
C ASN A 81 -31.12 -2.37 1.41
N MET A 82 -30.13 -2.74 0.59
CA MET A 82 -30.10 -4.08 -0.03
C MET A 82 -29.96 -5.21 0.99
N VAL A 83 -29.23 -4.99 2.08
CA VAL A 83 -29.07 -5.98 3.16
C VAL A 83 -30.31 -6.05 4.05
N GLU A 84 -31.01 -4.93 4.26
CA GLU A 84 -32.28 -4.91 5.00
C GLU A 84 -33.41 -5.62 4.24
N GLU A 85 -33.48 -5.45 2.92
CA GLU A 85 -34.49 -6.09 2.05
C GLU A 85 -34.29 -7.61 1.93
N ASP A 86 -33.04 -8.07 1.89
CA ASP A 86 -32.72 -9.50 1.92
C ASP A 86 -31.44 -9.75 2.74
N PRO A 87 -31.58 -10.09 4.04
CA PRO A 87 -30.45 -10.40 4.90
C PRO A 87 -29.63 -11.63 4.46
N SER A 88 -30.15 -12.44 3.54
CA SER A 88 -29.45 -13.60 2.97
C SER A 88 -28.69 -13.26 1.67
N THR A 89 -28.76 -12.02 1.20
CA THR A 89 -28.08 -11.59 -0.01
C THR A 89 -26.56 -11.57 0.19
N PHE A 90 -25.86 -12.15 -0.78
CA PHE A 90 -24.40 -12.23 -0.78
C PHE A 90 -23.77 -10.88 -1.15
N THR A 91 -22.70 -10.52 -0.43
CA THR A 91 -21.86 -9.33 -0.72
C THR A 91 -21.41 -9.24 -2.18
N ARG A 92 -21.24 -10.38 -2.84
CA ARG A 92 -20.88 -10.50 -4.26
C ARG A 92 -21.98 -9.98 -5.20
N LYS A 93 -23.25 -10.22 -4.87
CA LYS A 93 -24.42 -9.79 -5.64
C LYS A 93 -24.65 -8.29 -5.47
N ILE A 94 -24.55 -7.78 -4.24
CA ILE A 94 -24.59 -6.33 -3.93
C ILE A 94 -23.53 -5.57 -4.74
N ALA A 95 -22.30 -6.10 -4.81
CA ALA A 95 -21.23 -5.47 -5.59
C ALA A 95 -21.44 -5.53 -7.11
N GLU A 96 -22.23 -6.48 -7.62
CA GLU A 96 -22.68 -6.54 -9.03
C GLU A 96 -23.78 -5.52 -9.28
N ASP A 97 -24.82 -5.52 -8.44
CA ASP A 97 -25.98 -4.64 -8.57
C ASP A 97 -25.59 -3.15 -8.41
N LEU A 98 -24.57 -2.86 -7.60
CA LEU A 98 -24.00 -1.52 -7.42
C LEU A 98 -22.84 -1.20 -8.37
N ASN A 99 -22.50 -2.11 -9.29
CA ASN A 99 -21.40 -1.97 -10.25
C ASN A 99 -20.04 -1.62 -9.60
N ILE A 100 -19.82 -2.02 -8.35
CA ILE A 100 -18.61 -1.72 -7.54
C ILE A 100 -17.39 -2.51 -8.02
N LYS A 101 -17.61 -3.57 -8.81
CA LYS A 101 -16.54 -4.48 -9.28
C LYS A 101 -15.72 -3.96 -10.43
N GLU A 102 -16.21 -2.99 -11.18
CA GLU A 102 -15.46 -2.51 -12.33
C GLU A 102 -14.49 -1.42 -11.91
N ILE A 103 -13.20 -1.78 -11.83
CA ILE A 103 -12.13 -0.78 -11.91
C ILE A 103 -12.46 0.11 -13.13
N PRO A 104 -12.61 1.44 -12.97
CA PRO A 104 -12.97 2.30 -14.09
C PRO A 104 -12.02 2.06 -15.27
N LEU A 105 -12.53 2.07 -16.51
CA LEU A 105 -11.70 1.81 -17.71
C LEU A 105 -10.44 2.69 -17.75
N ALA A 106 -10.57 3.97 -17.35
CA ALA A 106 -9.45 4.90 -17.22
C ALA A 106 -8.36 4.40 -16.23
N THR A 107 -8.77 3.72 -15.17
CA THR A 107 -7.88 3.12 -14.17
C THR A 107 -7.29 1.80 -14.66
N ARG A 108 -8.00 1.00 -15.48
CA ARG A 108 -7.47 -0.23 -16.09
C ARG A 108 -6.32 0.07 -17.05
N ASN A 109 -6.40 1.17 -17.79
CA ASN A 109 -5.35 1.62 -18.71
C ASN A 109 -4.05 2.07 -18.01
N VAL A 110 -4.02 2.17 -16.69
CA VAL A 110 -2.82 2.55 -15.91
C VAL A 110 -2.41 1.49 -14.88
N ILE A 111 -3.19 0.43 -14.70
CA ILE A 111 -2.88 -0.66 -13.78
C ILE A 111 -2.14 -1.75 -14.54
N TRP A 112 -1.03 -2.18 -13.96
CA TRP A 112 -0.30 -3.36 -14.40
C TRP A 112 -0.83 -4.60 -13.70
N PHE A 113 -1.29 -5.57 -14.47
CA PHE A 113 -1.60 -6.91 -13.97
C PHE A 113 -0.35 -7.79 -14.06
N MET A 114 -0.04 -8.55 -13.01
CA MET A 114 1.12 -9.44 -13.00
C MET A 114 0.69 -10.80 -12.47
N HIS A 115 1.09 -11.86 -13.19
CA HIS A 115 0.88 -13.24 -12.74
C HIS A 115 2.07 -14.13 -13.12
N ASP A 116 2.14 -15.30 -12.51
CA ASP A 116 3.21 -16.26 -12.76
C ASP A 116 3.02 -17.02 -14.09
N GLY A 117 4.10 -17.61 -14.58
CA GLY A 117 4.09 -18.38 -15.82
C GLY A 117 3.52 -19.80 -15.71
N ALA A 118 2.73 -20.12 -14.67
CA ALA A 118 2.20 -21.46 -14.45
C ALA A 118 1.35 -21.92 -15.65
N PRO A 119 1.42 -23.20 -16.06
CA PRO A 119 0.72 -23.69 -17.26
C PRO A 119 -0.79 -23.42 -17.27
N ALA A 120 -1.44 -23.44 -16.09
CA ALA A 120 -2.86 -23.15 -15.95
C ALA A 120 -3.24 -21.71 -16.35
N HIS A 121 -2.28 -20.77 -16.32
CA HIS A 121 -2.49 -19.36 -16.59
C HIS A 121 -2.09 -18.95 -18.02
N PHE A 122 -1.67 -19.90 -18.87
CA PHE A 122 -1.18 -19.68 -20.23
C PHE A 122 -2.18 -20.11 -21.31
N SER A 123 -3.46 -20.29 -20.97
CA SER A 123 -4.47 -20.61 -21.99
C SER A 123 -4.69 -19.42 -22.93
N VAL A 124 -5.03 -19.70 -24.18
CA VAL A 124 -5.37 -18.65 -25.18
C VAL A 124 -6.50 -17.76 -24.65
N VAL A 125 -7.53 -18.39 -24.04
CA VAL A 125 -8.67 -17.68 -23.45
C VAL A 125 -8.24 -16.70 -22.36
N ALA A 126 -7.31 -17.11 -21.48
CA ALA A 126 -6.78 -16.22 -20.45
C ALA A 126 -5.99 -15.06 -21.06
N CYS A 127 -5.16 -15.32 -22.07
CA CYS A 127 -4.39 -14.29 -22.75
C CYS A 127 -5.29 -13.28 -23.48
N GLU A 128 -6.32 -13.74 -24.18
CA GLU A 128 -7.30 -12.88 -24.86
C GLU A 128 -8.06 -12.01 -23.87
N PHE A 129 -8.49 -12.58 -22.74
CA PHE A 129 -9.13 -11.83 -21.67
C PHE A 129 -8.21 -10.74 -21.10
N LEU A 130 -6.94 -11.06 -20.84
CA LEU A 130 -5.97 -10.10 -20.32
C LEU A 130 -5.62 -9.01 -21.35
N ASN A 131 -5.53 -9.33 -22.63
CA ASN A 131 -5.34 -8.35 -23.69
C ASN A 131 -6.53 -7.38 -23.81
N ALA A 132 -7.76 -7.87 -23.61
CA ALA A 132 -8.96 -7.04 -23.62
C ALA A 132 -9.10 -6.17 -22.35
N THR A 133 -8.64 -6.68 -21.21
CA THR A 133 -8.86 -6.05 -19.88
C THR A 133 -7.73 -5.11 -19.48
N TYR A 134 -6.49 -5.46 -19.85
CA TYR A 134 -5.25 -4.74 -19.53
C TYR A 134 -4.38 -4.60 -20.78
N PRO A 135 -4.84 -3.90 -21.82
CA PRO A 135 -4.13 -3.82 -23.11
C PRO A 135 -2.72 -3.27 -22.89
N ASP A 136 -1.69 -4.02 -23.29
CA ASP A 136 -0.25 -3.73 -23.07
C ASP A 136 0.23 -3.60 -21.61
N HIS A 137 -0.66 -3.77 -20.63
CA HIS A 137 -0.38 -3.53 -19.21
C HIS A 137 -0.53 -4.82 -18.38
N TRP A 138 -0.04 -5.94 -18.91
CA TRP A 138 0.08 -7.17 -18.12
C TRP A 138 1.38 -7.92 -18.37
N ILE A 139 1.88 -8.53 -17.30
CA ILE A 139 3.15 -9.26 -17.25
C ILE A 139 2.84 -10.72 -16.96
N GLY A 140 3.33 -11.60 -17.83
CA GLY A 140 3.00 -13.03 -17.75
C GLY A 140 3.52 -13.80 -18.95
N ARG A 141 3.42 -15.13 -18.88
CA ARG A 141 3.81 -15.98 -20.01
C ARG A 141 2.83 -15.75 -21.17
N GLY A 142 3.32 -15.45 -22.37
CA GLY A 142 2.46 -15.21 -23.55
C GLY A 142 1.91 -13.79 -23.70
N GLY A 143 2.16 -12.93 -22.71
CA GLY A 143 1.74 -11.54 -22.75
C GLY A 143 2.73 -10.61 -23.46
N PRO A 144 2.37 -9.33 -23.57
CA PRO A 144 3.22 -8.30 -24.17
C PRO A 144 4.54 -8.11 -23.39
N HIS A 145 4.52 -8.38 -22.07
CA HIS A 145 5.69 -8.35 -21.22
C HIS A 145 5.95 -9.75 -20.62
N PRO A 146 6.92 -10.52 -21.15
CA PRO A 146 7.16 -11.88 -20.70
C PRO A 146 7.79 -11.92 -19.29
N TRP A 147 7.22 -12.74 -18.42
CA TRP A 147 7.81 -13.04 -17.10
C TRP A 147 8.92 -14.09 -17.21
N PRO A 148 10.07 -13.91 -16.54
CA PRO A 148 11.14 -14.91 -16.51
C PRO A 148 10.66 -16.22 -15.86
N ALA A 149 11.08 -17.36 -16.44
CA ALA A 149 10.71 -18.66 -15.90
C ALA A 149 11.38 -18.91 -14.54
N ARG A 150 10.61 -19.46 -13.59
CA ARG A 150 11.10 -19.86 -12.24
C ARG A 150 11.66 -18.69 -11.42
N SER A 151 11.02 -17.52 -11.49
CA SER A 151 11.37 -16.35 -10.69
C SER A 151 10.33 -16.02 -9.61
N PRO A 152 10.16 -16.86 -8.57
CA PRO A 152 9.27 -16.56 -7.46
C PRO A 152 9.77 -15.39 -6.60
N ASP A 153 11.07 -15.11 -6.64
CA ASP A 153 11.73 -13.98 -5.97
C ASP A 153 11.28 -12.61 -6.49
N LEU A 154 10.85 -12.55 -7.76
CA LEU A 154 10.36 -11.32 -8.39
C LEU A 154 8.87 -11.09 -8.14
N ASN A 155 8.12 -12.12 -7.74
CA ASN A 155 6.70 -11.99 -7.44
C ASN A 155 6.53 -11.62 -5.95
N PRO A 156 6.07 -10.41 -5.59
CA PRO A 156 5.90 -10.01 -4.19
C PRO A 156 4.94 -10.92 -3.42
N ILE A 157 3.99 -11.55 -4.12
CA ILE A 157 3.06 -12.49 -3.52
C ILE A 157 3.79 -13.78 -3.09
N ASP A 158 4.66 -14.33 -3.94
CA ASP A 158 5.42 -15.55 -3.65
C ASP A 158 6.61 -15.28 -2.71
N PHE A 159 7.34 -14.19 -2.94
CA PHE A 159 8.51 -13.80 -2.16
C PHE A 159 8.17 -13.44 -0.72
N PHE A 160 7.03 -12.77 -0.49
CA PHE A 160 6.69 -12.21 0.82
C PHE A 160 5.32 -12.64 1.33
N LEU A 161 4.24 -12.30 0.60
CA LEU A 161 2.88 -12.38 1.13
C LEU A 161 2.50 -13.80 1.58
N TRP A 162 2.75 -14.81 0.74
CA TRP A 162 2.40 -16.19 1.07
C TRP A 162 3.20 -16.74 2.25
N GLY A 163 4.48 -16.39 2.36
CA GLY A 163 5.31 -16.78 3.50
C GLY A 163 4.79 -16.16 4.81
N TYR A 164 4.47 -14.87 4.76
CA TYR A 164 3.90 -14.15 5.90
C TYR A 164 2.53 -14.70 6.31
N LEU A 165 1.59 -14.83 5.36
CA LEU A 165 0.25 -15.35 5.65
C LEU A 165 0.30 -16.76 6.24
N LYS A 166 1.16 -17.64 5.71
CA LYS A 166 1.32 -18.98 6.28
C LYS A 166 1.81 -18.93 7.73
N SER A 167 2.70 -18.00 8.08
CA SER A 167 3.18 -17.84 9.45
C SER A 167 2.08 -17.41 10.43
N LEU A 168 1.07 -16.68 9.95
CA LEU A 168 -0.10 -16.29 10.75
C LEU A 168 -1.12 -17.42 10.84
N VAL A 169 -1.55 -17.93 9.70
CA VAL A 169 -2.65 -18.89 9.57
C VAL A 169 -2.32 -20.23 10.24
N TYR A 170 -1.07 -20.69 10.10
CA TYR A 170 -0.60 -21.98 10.62
C TYR A 170 0.15 -21.87 11.94
N ASN A 171 0.06 -20.73 12.64
CA ASN A 171 0.67 -20.58 13.98
C ASN A 171 0.05 -21.54 15.01
N THR A 172 -1.23 -21.89 14.82
CA THR A 172 -1.91 -22.97 15.55
C THR A 172 -2.41 -24.04 14.56
N PRO A 173 -2.60 -25.31 14.99
CA PRO A 173 -3.18 -26.34 14.13
C PRO A 173 -4.53 -25.88 13.57
N VAL A 174 -4.76 -26.12 12.28
CA VAL A 174 -6.02 -25.83 11.60
C VAL A 174 -6.92 -27.06 11.72
N GLU A 175 -8.15 -26.88 12.19
CA GLU A 175 -9.03 -28.00 12.51
C GLU A 175 -9.92 -28.43 11.33
N ASN A 176 -10.34 -27.46 10.50
CA ASN A 176 -11.21 -27.69 9.35
C ASN A 176 -11.14 -26.52 8.35
N GLU A 177 -11.84 -26.64 7.22
CA GLU A 177 -11.85 -25.62 6.17
C GLU A 177 -12.42 -24.27 6.63
N GLU A 178 -13.43 -24.28 7.50
CA GLU A 178 -14.06 -23.05 7.98
C GLU A 178 -13.10 -22.27 8.90
N ASP A 179 -12.43 -22.97 9.82
CA ASP A 179 -11.35 -22.40 10.64
C ASP A 179 -10.23 -21.82 9.76
N LEU A 180 -9.84 -22.50 8.69
CA LEU A 180 -8.85 -21.99 7.74
C LEU A 180 -9.32 -20.68 7.08
N ARG A 181 -10.56 -20.63 6.61
CA ARG A 181 -11.15 -19.45 5.96
C ARG A 181 -11.20 -18.26 6.93
N ASN A 182 -11.68 -18.49 8.15
CA ASN A 182 -11.76 -17.45 9.17
C ASN A 182 -10.37 -16.88 9.50
N ARG A 183 -9.34 -17.72 9.63
CA ARG A 183 -7.97 -17.24 9.85
C ARG A 183 -7.38 -16.45 8.69
N ILE A 184 -7.77 -16.73 7.45
CA ILE A 184 -7.32 -15.97 6.28
C ILE A 184 -8.01 -14.60 6.21
N VAL A 185 -9.25 -14.49 6.69
CA VAL A 185 -10.05 -13.26 6.65
C VAL A 185 -9.77 -12.36 7.87
N ASP A 186 -9.60 -12.95 9.05
CA ASP A 186 -9.52 -12.25 10.34
C ASP A 186 -8.09 -12.05 10.87
N GLY A 187 -7.09 -12.71 10.27
CA GLY A 187 -5.66 -12.67 10.68
C GLY A 187 -4.87 -11.50 10.10
#